data_AF-A0A3A5P463-F1
#
_entry.id   AF-A0A3A5P463-F1
#
_cell.length_a   1.000
_cell.length_b   1.000
_cell.length_c   1.000
_cell.angle_alpha   90.00
_cell.angle_beta   90.00
_cell.angle_gamma   90.00
#
_symmetry.space_group_name_H-M   'P 1'
#
loop_
_entity.id
_entity.type
_entity.pdbx_description
1 polymer ?
#
loop_
_entity_poly.entity_id
_entity_poly.type
_entity_poly.pdbx_seq_one_letter_code
_entity_poly.pdbx_strand_id
1 'polypeptide(L)'
;MKKLLLGFLLFTFLISCGNKKAKMDPFATITEMVDSAGHKADTLLEAEVKEEPKPMEADELFDDFIFNYASDDALQRQRTVFPLPYYDRDTPLKIEADFWKHDYLFTKQNYYTLLFDKEEDMDMVGDTTLTSVQVEWIFLKTRMMKRYYFEKKRGMWMLEAINLREMEKGENEDFVEFYTRFVTDSVYQSKHISHPLQFITIDPDDEFSILETTLDVDQWYAFRPVMPADRLSNINYGQKNEDLSDTKILKVNGIGNGYSNIFYFRKRSKGWELYKYEDTSI
;
A
#
# COMPACT_ATOMS: atom_id res chain seq x y z
N MET A 1 22.38 -34.26 75.58
CA MET A 1 23.53 -34.91 74.92
C MET A 1 24.19 -33.84 74.04
N LYS A 2 25.29 -33.18 74.47
CA LYS A 2 26.72 -33.44 74.12
C LYS A 2 26.94 -33.33 72.59
N LYS A 3 27.72 -32.42 71.98
CA LYS A 3 29.05 -31.78 72.26
C LYS A 3 29.21 -30.51 71.37
N LEU A 4 29.75 -29.36 71.82
CA LEU A 4 31.18 -28.97 72.07
C LEU A 4 31.99 -28.84 70.75
N LEU A 5 32.49 -27.67 70.33
CA LEU A 5 33.77 -26.98 70.68
C LEU A 5 33.97 -25.84 69.63
N LEU A 6 34.77 -24.77 69.74
CA LEU A 6 35.63 -24.12 70.73
C LEU A 6 36.39 -23.04 69.91
N GLY A 7 36.62 -21.84 70.44
CA GLY A 7 37.51 -20.87 69.79
C GLY A 7 37.48 -19.47 70.39
N PHE A 8 38.20 -19.29 71.50
CA PHE A 8 38.37 -18.06 72.29
C PHE A 8 39.83 -17.60 72.15
N LEU A 9 40.11 -16.30 72.00
CA LEU A 9 41.28 -15.56 72.53
C LEU A 9 41.16 -14.06 72.15
N LEU A 10 40.76 -13.20 73.09
CA LEU A 10 41.56 -12.26 73.92
C LEU A 10 42.19 -11.08 73.15
N PHE A 11 41.70 -9.83 73.28
CA PHE A 11 41.85 -8.83 74.36
C PHE A 11 43.07 -7.91 74.18
N THR A 12 42.83 -6.61 73.94
CA THR A 12 43.61 -5.52 74.52
C THR A 12 42.78 -4.23 74.60
N PHE A 13 42.58 -3.77 75.83
CA PHE A 13 42.10 -2.43 76.21
C PHE A 13 43.18 -1.39 75.92
N LEU A 14 42.78 -0.20 75.47
CA LEU A 14 43.38 1.06 75.94
C LEU A 14 42.29 2.13 76.14
N ILE A 15 42.27 2.64 77.36
CA ILE A 15 41.49 3.78 77.83
C ILE A 15 42.16 5.05 77.31
N SER A 16 41.37 6.02 76.82
CA SER A 16 41.76 7.43 76.90
C SER A 16 40.52 8.32 77.05
N CYS A 17 40.47 8.98 78.22
CA CYS A 17 39.56 10.08 78.53
C CYS A 17 39.90 11.30 77.66
N GLY A 18 38.92 11.80 76.90
CA GLY A 18 39.04 13.05 76.15
C GLY A 18 37.73 13.83 76.19
N ASN A 19 37.54 14.60 77.26
CA ASN A 19 36.40 15.49 77.45
C ASN A 19 36.55 16.73 76.54
N LYS A 20 35.76 16.85 75.47
CA LYS A 20 35.50 18.12 74.78
C LYS A 20 34.04 18.18 74.34
N LYS A 21 33.23 18.94 75.08
CA LYS A 21 31.89 19.36 74.67
C LYS A 21 32.02 20.26 73.43
N ALA A 22 31.56 19.79 72.28
CA ALA A 22 31.27 20.65 71.14
C ALA A 22 29.84 21.21 71.33
N LYS A 23 29.72 22.54 71.30
CA LYS A 23 28.43 23.24 71.22
C LYS A 23 27.79 22.88 69.88
N MET A 24 26.68 22.14 69.91
CA MET A 24 25.78 21.99 68.77
C MET A 24 25.07 23.33 68.53
N ASP A 25 25.18 23.86 67.31
CA ASP A 25 24.40 24.98 66.82
C ASP A 25 22.95 24.51 66.58
N PRO A 26 21.93 25.08 67.25
CA PRO A 26 20.53 24.68 67.08
C PRO A 26 19.96 24.92 65.67
N PHE A 27 20.67 25.64 64.80
CA PHE A 27 20.20 25.97 63.46
C PHE A 27 20.79 25.08 62.35
N ALA A 28 21.83 24.28 62.61
CA ALA A 28 22.42 23.42 61.58
C ALA A 28 21.46 22.31 61.09
N THR A 29 20.63 21.76 61.99
CA THR A 29 19.65 20.71 61.66
C THR A 29 18.42 21.25 60.90
N ILE A 30 18.13 22.55 60.97
CA ILE A 30 17.00 23.15 60.26
C ILE A 30 17.39 23.44 58.81
N THR A 31 18.64 23.84 58.54
CA THR A 31 19.11 24.12 57.18
C THR A 31 19.23 22.86 56.31
N GLU A 32 19.52 21.69 56.89
CA GLU A 32 19.53 20.41 56.16
C GLU A 32 18.11 19.82 55.92
N MET A 33 17.10 20.23 56.68
CA MET A 33 15.70 19.77 56.47
C MET A 33 14.90 20.62 55.48
N VAL A 34 15.39 21.81 55.10
CA VAL A 34 14.72 22.69 54.13
C VAL A 34 15.16 22.42 52.68
N ASP A 35 16.24 21.66 52.47
CA ASP A 35 16.79 21.36 51.13
C ASP A 35 16.39 19.96 50.59
N SER A 36 15.33 19.35 51.16
CA SER A 36 14.74 18.11 50.64
C SER A 36 13.24 18.25 50.36
N ALA A 37 12.81 19.44 49.93
CA ALA A 37 11.60 19.57 49.15
C ALA A 37 11.86 18.91 47.79
N GLY A 38 11.71 17.59 47.74
CA GLY A 38 11.79 16.82 46.52
C GLY A 38 10.94 17.49 45.45
N HIS A 39 11.59 17.93 44.38
CA HIS A 39 10.93 18.17 43.12
C HIS A 39 10.20 16.87 42.76
N LYS A 40 8.91 16.79 43.08
CA LYS A 40 7.99 16.04 42.23
C LYS A 40 8.13 16.72 40.88
N ALA A 41 8.92 16.12 40.00
CA ALA A 41 8.84 16.40 38.59
C ALA A 41 7.36 16.20 38.24
N ASP A 42 6.66 17.31 38.06
CA ASP A 42 5.33 17.33 37.49
C ASP A 42 5.56 16.79 36.08
N THR A 43 5.38 15.49 35.92
CA THR A 43 5.40 14.87 34.60
C THR A 43 4.05 15.26 34.00
N LEU A 44 3.95 16.52 33.61
CA LEU A 44 3.08 16.88 32.50
C LEU A 44 3.46 15.88 31.42
N LEU A 45 2.57 14.92 31.18
CA LEU A 45 2.52 14.27 29.90
C LEU A 45 2.36 15.43 28.93
N GLU A 46 3.48 15.93 28.40
CA GLU A 46 3.48 16.73 27.19
C GLU A 46 2.64 15.87 26.24
N ALA A 47 1.43 16.35 25.96
CA ALA A 47 0.62 15.78 24.91
C ALA A 47 1.55 15.80 23.71
N GLU A 48 2.03 14.62 23.32
CA GLU A 48 2.96 14.45 22.21
C GLU A 48 2.34 15.23 21.06
N VAL A 49 2.92 16.41 20.77
CA VAL A 49 2.41 17.28 19.72
C VAL A 49 2.66 16.47 18.47
N LYS A 50 1.63 15.78 17.98
CA LYS A 50 1.69 15.05 16.72
C LYS A 50 2.15 16.07 15.69
N GLU A 51 3.42 15.99 15.29
CA GLU A 51 3.94 16.83 14.23
C GLU A 51 3.01 16.65 13.03
N GLU A 52 2.49 17.76 12.52
CA GLU A 52 1.71 17.72 11.29
C GLU A 52 2.59 17.11 10.19
N PRO A 53 2.05 16.16 9.40
CA PRO A 53 2.79 15.63 8.28
C PRO A 53 3.29 16.74 7.37
N LYS A 54 4.50 16.56 6.85
CA LYS A 54 5.10 17.43 5.84
C LYS A 54 5.15 16.70 4.50
N PRO A 55 5.03 17.42 3.37
CA PRO A 55 5.31 16.87 2.05
C PRO A 55 6.70 16.23 1.99
N MET A 56 6.82 15.14 1.23
CA MET A 56 8.08 14.49 0.89
C MET A 56 8.28 14.47 -0.62
N GLU A 57 9.49 14.13 -1.06
CA GLU A 57 9.83 14.02 -2.50
C GLU A 57 8.87 13.08 -3.24
N ALA A 58 8.52 11.94 -2.63
CA ALA A 58 7.57 11.00 -3.21
C ALA A 58 6.14 11.58 -3.41
N ASP A 59 5.78 12.72 -2.80
CA ASP A 59 4.47 13.35 -3.05
C ASP A 59 4.38 14.06 -4.42
N GLU A 60 5.51 14.26 -5.12
CA GLU A 60 5.54 14.90 -6.45
C GLU A 60 4.77 14.07 -7.47
N LEU A 61 5.03 12.77 -7.52
CA LEU A 61 4.39 11.80 -8.41
C LEU A 61 3.57 10.77 -7.62
N PHE A 62 2.31 10.55 -8.00
CA PHE A 62 1.45 9.62 -7.27
C PHE A 62 2.00 8.18 -7.22
N ASP A 63 2.65 7.74 -8.30
CA ASP A 63 3.23 6.39 -8.37
C ASP A 63 4.32 6.20 -7.31
N ASP A 64 5.22 7.17 -7.14
CA ASP A 64 6.24 7.12 -6.10
C ASP A 64 5.59 7.16 -4.70
N PHE A 65 4.62 8.05 -4.50
CA PHE A 65 3.88 8.12 -3.24
C PHE A 65 3.23 6.78 -2.87
N ILE A 66 2.51 6.15 -3.79
CA ILE A 66 1.69 4.97 -3.46
C ILE A 66 2.57 3.76 -3.12
N PHE A 67 3.74 3.62 -3.76
CA PHE A 67 4.73 2.60 -3.38
C PHE A 67 5.28 2.84 -1.97
N ASN A 68 5.60 4.09 -1.61
CA ASN A 68 6.05 4.43 -0.25
C ASN A 68 4.94 4.21 0.79
N TYR A 69 3.72 4.71 0.50
CA TYR A 69 2.54 4.57 1.35
C TYR A 69 2.21 3.11 1.64
N ALA A 70 2.34 2.22 0.65
CA ALA A 70 2.03 0.80 0.80
C ALA A 70 3.19 -0.04 1.38
N SER A 71 4.36 0.55 1.59
CA SER A 71 5.55 -0.16 2.10
C SER A 71 5.94 0.24 3.53
N ASP A 72 5.55 1.43 3.98
CA ASP A 72 5.89 1.97 5.30
C ASP A 72 4.64 2.13 6.19
N ASP A 73 4.58 1.42 7.32
CA ASP A 73 3.43 1.47 8.24
C ASP A 73 3.25 2.83 8.93
N ALA A 74 4.34 3.48 9.31
CA ALA A 74 4.30 4.77 9.97
C ALA A 74 3.79 5.84 8.99
N LEU A 75 4.34 5.85 7.77
CA LEU A 75 3.88 6.75 6.72
C LEU A 75 2.41 6.50 6.37
N GLN A 76 2.02 5.23 6.21
CA GLN A 76 0.65 4.87 5.87
C GLN A 76 -0.35 5.39 6.90
N ARG A 77 -0.05 5.22 8.19
CA ARG A 77 -0.87 5.74 9.28
C ARG A 77 -0.92 7.27 9.27
N GLN A 78 0.21 7.93 9.02
CA GLN A 78 0.29 9.39 8.97
C GLN A 78 -0.50 9.99 7.79
N ARG A 79 -0.55 9.28 6.66
CA ARG A 79 -1.21 9.71 5.42
C ARG A 79 -2.62 9.14 5.25
N THR A 80 -3.24 8.67 6.34
CA THR A 80 -4.62 8.20 6.35
C THR A 80 -5.46 9.08 7.26
N VAL A 81 -6.56 9.62 6.74
CA VAL A 81 -7.49 10.43 7.52
C VAL A 81 -8.29 9.54 8.45
N PHE A 82 -8.23 9.81 9.76
CA PHE A 82 -8.99 9.09 10.77
C PHE A 82 -10.00 9.99 11.50
N PRO A 83 -11.20 9.49 11.86
CA PRO A 83 -11.73 8.17 11.50
C PRO A 83 -12.01 8.06 10.00
N LEU A 84 -11.52 6.99 9.38
CA LEU A 84 -11.53 6.84 7.92
C LEU A 84 -12.94 6.44 7.46
N PRO A 85 -13.60 7.24 6.60
CA PRO A 85 -14.84 6.84 5.95
C PRO A 85 -14.67 5.53 5.18
N TYR A 86 -15.51 4.54 5.50
CA TYR A 86 -15.56 3.24 4.82
C TYR A 86 -16.98 2.96 4.38
N TYR A 87 -17.22 2.80 3.09
CA TYR A 87 -18.53 2.43 2.55
C TYR A 87 -18.51 0.96 2.19
N ASP A 88 -19.33 0.13 2.84
CA ASP A 88 -19.60 -1.25 2.41
C ASP A 88 -20.96 -1.28 1.75
N ARG A 89 -20.95 -1.29 0.41
CA ARG A 89 -22.13 -1.13 -0.44
C ARG A 89 -22.88 0.13 -0.04
N ASP A 90 -24.11 -0.01 0.45
CA ASP A 90 -24.95 1.11 0.87
C ASP A 90 -24.77 1.47 2.36
N THR A 91 -23.87 0.79 3.07
CA THR A 91 -23.67 0.98 4.52
C THR A 91 -22.47 1.88 4.79
N PRO A 92 -22.68 3.12 5.28
CA PRO A 92 -21.58 3.98 5.72
C PRO A 92 -21.05 3.52 7.08
N LEU A 93 -19.75 3.30 7.16
CA LEU A 93 -18.99 2.88 8.32
C LEU A 93 -17.78 3.82 8.51
N LYS A 94 -17.06 3.62 9.62
CA LYS A 94 -15.83 4.34 9.93
C LYS A 94 -14.79 3.39 10.49
N ILE A 95 -13.53 3.57 10.12
CA ILE A 95 -12.39 2.83 10.68
C ILE A 95 -11.63 3.79 11.58
N GLU A 96 -11.59 3.51 12.89
CA GLU A 96 -10.77 4.27 13.83
C GLU A 96 -9.27 3.91 13.66
N ALA A 97 -8.38 4.83 14.04
CA ALA A 97 -6.94 4.65 13.90
C ALA A 97 -6.42 3.37 14.61
N ASP A 98 -7.01 3.02 15.75
CA ASP A 98 -6.66 1.83 16.53
C ASP A 98 -7.05 0.52 15.83
N PHE A 99 -8.02 0.56 14.92
CA PHE A 99 -8.45 -0.59 14.11
C PHE A 99 -7.80 -0.62 12.73
N TRP A 100 -7.01 0.40 12.38
CA TRP A 100 -6.26 0.39 11.13
C TRP A 100 -5.19 -0.70 11.13
N LYS A 101 -5.20 -1.49 10.06
CA LYS A 101 -4.17 -2.49 9.75
C LYS A 101 -3.45 -2.04 8.51
N HIS A 102 -2.13 -2.21 8.51
CA HIS A 102 -1.31 -1.92 7.35
C HIS A 102 -1.84 -2.64 6.10
N ASP A 103 -2.12 -1.87 5.05
CA ASP A 103 -2.59 -2.36 3.76
C ASP A 103 -1.44 -2.26 2.75
N TYR A 104 -0.87 -3.40 2.38
CA TYR A 104 0.22 -3.46 1.40
C TYR A 104 -0.23 -3.14 -0.03
N LEU A 105 -1.53 -2.93 -0.26
CA LEU A 105 -2.09 -2.76 -1.60
C LEU A 105 -1.51 -3.83 -2.56
N PHE A 106 -0.86 -3.41 -3.64
CA PHE A 106 -0.26 -4.29 -4.62
C PHE A 106 1.24 -4.56 -4.40
N THR A 107 1.92 -3.90 -3.45
CA THR A 107 3.40 -3.93 -3.33
C THR A 107 3.98 -5.28 -2.95
N LYS A 108 3.18 -6.16 -2.32
CA LYS A 108 3.57 -7.56 -2.03
C LYS A 108 3.29 -8.55 -3.17
N GLN A 109 2.80 -8.08 -4.31
CA GLN A 109 2.58 -8.89 -5.50
C GLN A 109 3.81 -8.84 -6.42
N ASN A 110 3.89 -9.75 -7.38
CA ASN A 110 4.95 -9.73 -8.39
C ASN A 110 4.68 -8.71 -9.50
N TYR A 111 3.42 -8.28 -9.63
CA TYR A 111 2.94 -7.36 -10.64
C TYR A 111 1.75 -6.56 -10.10
N TYR A 112 1.44 -5.46 -10.78
CA TYR A 112 0.18 -4.72 -10.66
C TYR A 112 -0.40 -4.50 -12.06
N THR A 113 -1.68 -4.15 -12.11
CA THR A 113 -2.40 -3.88 -13.35
C THR A 113 -2.94 -2.46 -13.38
N LEU A 114 -3.10 -1.94 -14.61
CA LEU A 114 -3.78 -0.69 -14.95
C LEU A 114 -4.84 -0.99 -16.02
N LEU A 115 -5.97 -0.31 -15.93
CA LEU A 115 -7.09 -0.43 -16.86
C LEU A 115 -7.39 0.92 -17.52
N PHE A 116 -7.58 0.86 -18.83
CA PHE A 116 -7.92 2.02 -19.66
C PHE A 116 -9.02 1.65 -20.63
N ASP A 117 -9.84 2.62 -21.04
CA ASP A 117 -10.79 2.43 -22.14
C ASP A 117 -10.12 2.62 -23.50
N LYS A 118 -9.13 3.51 -23.59
CA LYS A 118 -8.41 3.84 -24.83
C LYS A 118 -6.90 3.97 -24.62
N GLU A 119 -6.16 3.93 -25.71
CA GLU A 119 -4.69 4.05 -25.70
C GLU A 119 -4.24 5.47 -25.31
N GLU A 120 -4.94 6.51 -25.77
CA GLU A 120 -4.70 7.92 -25.39
C GLU A 120 -4.81 8.17 -23.88
N ASP A 121 -5.57 7.33 -23.16
CA ASP A 121 -5.72 7.45 -21.71
C ASP A 121 -4.46 6.99 -20.94
N MET A 122 -3.55 6.26 -21.60
CA MET A 122 -2.31 5.76 -20.98
C MET A 122 -1.30 6.89 -20.73
N ASP A 123 -1.42 8.01 -21.46
CA ASP A 123 -0.57 9.20 -21.31
C ASP A 123 -0.82 9.94 -19.97
N MET A 124 -1.92 9.61 -19.28
CA MET A 124 -2.23 10.15 -17.94
C MET A 124 -1.29 9.61 -16.86
N VAL A 125 -0.63 8.47 -17.11
CA VAL A 125 0.38 7.91 -16.20
C VAL A 125 1.58 8.85 -16.16
N GLY A 126 1.95 9.31 -14.97
CA GLY A 126 3.04 10.28 -14.82
C GLY A 126 2.59 11.75 -14.71
N ASP A 127 1.29 12.05 -14.80
CA ASP A 127 0.80 13.42 -14.64
C ASP A 127 0.96 13.90 -13.18
N THR A 128 1.88 14.85 -12.99
CA THR A 128 2.21 15.43 -11.68
C THR A 128 1.23 16.52 -11.23
N THR A 129 0.31 16.95 -12.11
CA THR A 129 -0.70 17.98 -11.82
C THR A 129 -1.94 17.42 -11.11
N LEU A 130 -2.06 16.10 -11.05
CA LEU A 130 -3.18 15.40 -10.42
C LEU A 130 -3.30 15.74 -8.93
N THR A 131 -4.54 15.94 -8.50
CA THR A 131 -4.89 16.22 -7.11
C THR A 131 -5.86 15.22 -6.51
N SER A 132 -6.40 14.31 -7.32
CA SER A 132 -7.22 13.18 -6.87
C SER A 132 -6.90 11.96 -7.73
N VAL A 133 -6.65 10.83 -7.08
CA VAL A 133 -6.36 9.55 -7.71
C VAL A 133 -7.10 8.47 -6.95
N GLN A 134 -7.57 7.43 -7.64
CA GLN A 134 -8.17 6.28 -6.98
C GLN A 134 -7.39 5.01 -7.25
N VAL A 135 -7.08 4.26 -6.19
CA VAL A 135 -6.52 2.91 -6.31
C VAL A 135 -7.65 1.91 -6.15
N GLU A 136 -7.70 0.87 -6.97
CA GLU A 136 -8.82 -0.07 -6.98
C GLU A 136 -8.33 -1.52 -6.91
N TRP A 137 -9.09 -2.35 -6.21
CA TRP A 137 -9.09 -3.81 -6.35
C TRP A 137 -10.36 -4.24 -7.03
N ILE A 138 -10.23 -4.98 -8.13
CA ILE A 138 -11.32 -5.64 -8.84
C ILE A 138 -11.22 -7.14 -8.55
N PHE A 139 -12.16 -7.66 -7.76
CA PHE A 139 -12.21 -9.08 -7.41
C PHE A 139 -13.02 -9.84 -8.45
N LEU A 140 -12.34 -10.56 -9.34
CA LEU A 140 -12.93 -11.17 -10.54
C LEU A 140 -14.07 -12.16 -10.20
N LYS A 141 -13.83 -13.06 -9.24
CA LYS A 141 -14.78 -14.11 -8.85
C LYS A 141 -16.03 -13.57 -8.16
N THR A 142 -15.88 -12.57 -7.29
CA THR A 142 -17.00 -12.01 -6.49
C THR A 142 -17.65 -10.80 -7.14
N ARG A 143 -17.04 -10.24 -8.19
CA ARG A 143 -17.45 -9.00 -8.85
C ARG A 143 -17.59 -7.81 -7.89
N MET A 144 -16.70 -7.77 -6.91
CA MET A 144 -16.58 -6.66 -5.97
C MET A 144 -15.47 -5.72 -6.43
N MET A 145 -15.66 -4.44 -6.19
CA MET A 145 -14.63 -3.41 -6.38
C MET A 145 -14.37 -2.71 -5.04
N LYS A 146 -13.11 -2.73 -4.59
CA LYS A 146 -12.66 -1.94 -3.43
C LYS A 146 -11.81 -0.77 -3.92
N ARG A 147 -12.31 0.46 -3.76
CA ARG A 147 -11.68 1.70 -4.20
C ARG A 147 -11.16 2.48 -3.00
N TYR A 148 -9.95 3.00 -3.12
CA TYR A 148 -9.26 3.87 -2.17
C TYR A 148 -9.16 5.24 -2.80
N TYR A 149 -9.64 6.26 -2.11
CA TYR A 149 -9.68 7.64 -2.62
C TYR A 149 -8.53 8.43 -2.02
N PHE A 150 -7.59 8.83 -2.87
CA PHE A 150 -6.48 9.67 -2.49
C PHE A 150 -6.69 11.10 -2.98
N GLU A 151 -6.41 12.08 -2.13
CA GLU A 151 -6.42 13.50 -2.47
C GLU A 151 -5.11 14.17 -2.06
N LYS A 152 -4.62 15.07 -2.91
CA LYS A 152 -3.41 15.88 -2.64
C LYS A 152 -3.81 17.13 -1.88
N LYS A 153 -3.56 17.18 -0.57
CA LYS A 153 -3.86 18.30 0.33
C LYS A 153 -2.58 18.94 0.83
N ARG A 154 -2.41 20.24 0.56
CA ARG A 154 -1.20 21.00 0.94
C ARG A 154 0.11 20.32 0.49
N GLY A 155 0.10 19.73 -0.70
CA GLY A 155 1.25 19.02 -1.27
C GLY A 155 1.44 17.59 -0.76
N MET A 156 0.50 17.04 0.00
CA MET A 156 0.57 15.69 0.56
C MET A 156 -0.57 14.83 0.04
N TRP A 157 -0.27 13.65 -0.46
CA TRP A 157 -1.31 12.67 -0.74
C TRP A 157 -1.84 12.07 0.57
N MET A 158 -3.17 12.01 0.67
CA MET A 158 -3.90 11.54 1.84
C MET A 158 -4.97 10.53 1.40
N LEU A 159 -5.09 9.40 2.09
CA LEU A 159 -6.22 8.49 1.95
C LEU A 159 -7.43 9.07 2.70
N GLU A 160 -8.47 9.38 1.94
CA GLU A 160 -9.66 10.10 2.41
C GLU A 160 -10.88 9.21 2.63
N ALA A 161 -11.00 8.13 1.86
CA ALA A 161 -12.10 7.19 1.98
C ALA A 161 -11.76 5.85 1.32
N ILE A 162 -12.50 4.82 1.73
CA ILE A 162 -12.52 3.54 1.02
C ILE A 162 -13.98 3.18 0.71
N ASN A 163 -14.25 2.69 -0.49
CA ASN A 163 -15.55 2.19 -0.91
C ASN A 163 -15.43 0.76 -1.42
N LEU A 164 -16.16 -0.17 -0.83
CA LEU A 164 -16.34 -1.53 -1.30
C LEU A 164 -17.74 -1.64 -1.90
N ARG A 165 -17.84 -1.77 -3.22
CA ARG A 165 -19.12 -1.87 -3.94
C ARG A 165 -19.19 -3.11 -4.82
N GLU A 166 -20.41 -3.49 -5.18
CA GLU A 166 -20.62 -4.39 -6.31
C GLU A 166 -20.37 -3.63 -7.63
N MET A 167 -19.82 -4.32 -8.62
CA MET A 167 -19.68 -3.76 -9.96
C MET A 167 -21.04 -3.67 -10.67
N GLU A 168 -21.22 -2.63 -11.49
CA GLU A 168 -22.47 -2.48 -12.24
C GLU A 168 -22.65 -3.65 -13.22
N LYS A 169 -23.90 -4.09 -13.38
CA LYS A 169 -24.27 -5.12 -14.36
C LYS A 169 -24.92 -4.44 -15.54
N GLY A 170 -24.30 -4.55 -16.70
CA GLY A 170 -24.93 -4.18 -17.96
C GLY A 170 -25.99 -5.20 -18.40
N GLU A 171 -26.74 -4.88 -19.44
CA GLU A 171 -27.67 -5.82 -20.09
C GLU A 171 -26.94 -6.96 -20.83
N ASN A 172 -25.68 -6.73 -21.21
CA ASN A 172 -24.81 -7.66 -21.93
C ASN A 172 -23.56 -7.97 -21.09
N GLU A 173 -22.82 -9.04 -21.44
CA GLU A 173 -21.53 -9.41 -20.81
C GLU A 173 -20.61 -8.17 -20.71
N ASP A 174 -20.24 -7.81 -19.48
CA ASP A 174 -19.26 -6.76 -19.21
C ASP A 174 -17.83 -7.31 -19.29
N PHE A 175 -16.86 -6.40 -19.30
CA PHE A 175 -15.46 -6.77 -19.44
C PHE A 175 -14.97 -7.71 -18.32
N VAL A 176 -15.40 -7.53 -17.07
CA VAL A 176 -14.92 -8.36 -15.96
C VAL A 176 -15.48 -9.77 -16.03
N GLU A 177 -16.75 -9.93 -16.41
CA GLU A 177 -17.33 -11.25 -16.68
C GLU A 177 -16.58 -11.98 -17.80
N PHE A 178 -16.42 -11.29 -18.93
CA PHE A 178 -15.66 -11.78 -20.07
C PHE A 178 -14.24 -12.19 -19.66
N TYR A 179 -13.50 -11.27 -19.03
CA TYR A 179 -12.09 -11.44 -18.69
C TYR A 179 -11.90 -12.59 -17.72
N THR A 180 -12.76 -12.71 -16.71
CA THR A 180 -12.73 -13.81 -15.73
C THR A 180 -12.80 -15.16 -16.44
N ARG A 181 -13.69 -15.29 -17.42
CA ARG A 181 -13.80 -16.53 -18.21
C ARG A 181 -12.64 -16.68 -19.19
N PHE A 182 -12.21 -15.59 -19.82
CA PHE A 182 -11.09 -15.56 -20.77
C PHE A 182 -9.78 -16.07 -20.15
N VAL A 183 -9.53 -15.78 -18.88
CA VAL A 183 -8.30 -16.23 -18.19
C VAL A 183 -8.44 -17.59 -17.48
N THR A 184 -9.66 -18.12 -17.32
CA THR A 184 -9.89 -19.39 -16.60
C THR A 184 -10.37 -20.55 -17.47
N ASP A 185 -10.89 -20.29 -18.68
CA ASP A 185 -11.37 -21.30 -19.63
C ASP A 185 -10.62 -21.16 -20.96
N SER A 186 -9.68 -22.09 -21.23
CA SER A 186 -8.87 -22.06 -22.45
C SER A 186 -9.69 -22.28 -23.72
N VAL A 187 -10.76 -23.09 -23.67
CA VAL A 187 -11.63 -23.29 -24.82
C VAL A 187 -12.40 -22.01 -25.12
N TYR A 188 -12.86 -21.30 -24.10
CA TYR A 188 -13.46 -19.98 -24.27
C TYR A 188 -12.46 -18.97 -24.83
N GLN A 189 -11.26 -18.91 -24.25
CA GLN A 189 -10.19 -18.01 -24.66
C GLN A 189 -9.86 -18.16 -26.15
N SER A 190 -9.68 -19.39 -26.63
CA SER A 190 -9.36 -19.67 -28.05
C SER A 190 -10.39 -19.13 -29.04
N LYS A 191 -11.66 -19.00 -28.62
CA LYS A 191 -12.76 -18.48 -29.43
C LYS A 191 -12.90 -16.96 -29.36
N HIS A 192 -12.22 -16.33 -28.41
CA HIS A 192 -12.30 -14.89 -28.12
C HIS A 192 -10.94 -14.21 -28.34
N ILE A 193 -10.09 -14.80 -29.18
CA ILE A 193 -8.89 -14.18 -29.71
C ILE A 193 -9.17 -13.85 -31.18
N SER A 194 -8.91 -12.60 -31.58
CA SER A 194 -8.97 -12.18 -32.97
C SER A 194 -8.04 -13.05 -33.80
N HIS A 195 -8.46 -13.42 -35.01
CA HIS A 195 -7.61 -14.15 -35.95
C HIS A 195 -7.47 -13.34 -37.26
N PRO A 196 -6.27 -12.81 -37.57
CA PRO A 196 -5.05 -12.86 -36.75
C PRO A 196 -5.12 -11.99 -35.48
N LEU A 197 -4.31 -12.33 -34.47
CA LEU A 197 -4.05 -11.50 -33.29
C LEU A 197 -2.84 -10.60 -33.59
N GLN A 198 -2.98 -9.28 -33.45
CA GLN A 198 -1.84 -8.37 -33.60
C GLN A 198 -0.87 -8.54 -32.43
N PHE A 199 0.42 -8.62 -32.71
CA PHE A 199 1.48 -8.71 -31.71
C PHE A 199 2.55 -7.67 -31.96
N ILE A 200 2.92 -6.94 -30.92
CA ILE A 200 3.99 -5.94 -30.94
C ILE A 200 5.00 -6.26 -29.84
N THR A 201 6.29 -6.17 -30.14
CA THR A 201 7.36 -6.31 -29.15
C THR A 201 8.50 -5.33 -29.44
N ILE A 202 9.35 -5.07 -28.44
CA ILE A 202 10.58 -4.29 -28.64
C ILE A 202 11.56 -5.11 -29.51
N ASP A 203 12.26 -4.44 -30.42
CA ASP A 203 13.35 -5.05 -31.19
C ASP A 203 14.58 -5.27 -30.28
N PRO A 204 15.05 -6.51 -30.07
CA PRO A 204 16.21 -6.77 -29.22
C PRO A 204 17.52 -6.18 -29.76
N ASP A 205 17.58 -5.86 -31.05
CA ASP A 205 18.76 -5.29 -31.71
C ASP A 205 18.72 -3.75 -31.77
N ASP A 206 17.55 -3.13 -31.56
CA ASP A 206 17.34 -1.68 -31.56
C ASP A 206 16.25 -1.27 -30.55
N GLU A 207 16.68 -0.75 -29.40
CA GLU A 207 15.80 -0.34 -28.29
C GLU A 207 14.79 0.76 -28.64
N PHE A 208 14.94 1.45 -29.78
CA PHE A 208 14.00 2.46 -30.26
C PHE A 208 13.00 1.95 -31.30
N SER A 209 13.14 0.69 -31.72
CA SER A 209 12.32 0.08 -32.76
C SER A 209 11.35 -0.95 -32.16
N ILE A 210 10.19 -1.07 -32.81
CA ILE A 210 9.17 -2.07 -32.49
C ILE A 210 9.05 -3.08 -33.63
N LEU A 211 8.88 -4.35 -33.27
CA LEU A 211 8.55 -5.42 -34.19
C LEU A 211 7.04 -5.66 -34.14
N GLU A 212 6.38 -5.44 -35.27
CA GLU A 212 4.96 -5.73 -35.43
C GLU A 212 4.78 -7.01 -36.25
N THR A 213 3.99 -7.95 -35.73
CA THR A 213 3.65 -9.21 -36.40
C THR A 213 2.25 -9.65 -36.00
N THR A 214 1.87 -10.87 -36.39
CA THR A 214 0.61 -11.49 -35.99
C THR A 214 0.83 -12.88 -35.41
N LEU A 215 0.01 -13.24 -34.43
CA LEU A 215 -0.05 -14.58 -33.86
C LEU A 215 -1.34 -15.27 -34.31
N ASP A 216 -1.24 -16.55 -34.65
CA ASP A 216 -2.38 -17.45 -34.60
C ASP A 216 -2.65 -17.92 -33.15
N VAL A 217 -3.70 -18.72 -32.96
CA VAL A 217 -4.12 -19.18 -31.63
C VAL A 217 -3.09 -20.12 -31.00
N ASP A 218 -2.43 -20.96 -31.79
CA ASP A 218 -1.44 -21.92 -31.27
C ASP A 218 -0.17 -21.17 -30.85
N GLN A 219 0.27 -20.19 -31.65
CA GLN A 219 1.36 -19.29 -31.32
C GLN A 219 1.05 -18.45 -30.07
N TRP A 220 -0.19 -17.93 -29.95
CA TRP A 220 -0.61 -17.26 -28.72
C TRP A 220 -0.43 -18.16 -27.50
N TYR A 221 -0.86 -19.43 -27.54
CA TYR A 221 -0.66 -20.33 -26.41
C TYR A 221 0.80 -20.65 -26.12
N ALA A 222 1.67 -20.59 -27.12
CA ALA A 222 3.11 -20.79 -26.95
C ALA A 222 3.81 -19.58 -26.31
N PHE A 223 3.35 -18.35 -26.59
CA PHE A 223 4.02 -17.12 -26.16
C PHE A 223 3.32 -16.35 -25.04
N ARG A 224 2.02 -16.58 -24.80
CA ARG A 224 1.26 -15.77 -23.83
C ARG A 224 1.89 -15.83 -22.44
N PRO A 225 1.96 -14.70 -21.73
CA PRO A 225 2.41 -14.68 -20.35
C PRO A 225 1.31 -15.20 -19.41
N VAL A 226 1.64 -15.30 -18.12
CA VAL A 226 0.63 -15.58 -17.09
C VAL A 226 -0.28 -14.37 -16.94
N MET A 227 -1.58 -14.56 -17.18
CA MET A 227 -2.59 -13.52 -17.00
C MET A 227 -3.19 -13.57 -15.59
N PRO A 228 -3.46 -12.41 -14.95
CA PRO A 228 -4.09 -12.36 -13.63
C PRO A 228 -5.48 -13.03 -13.60
N ALA A 229 -5.67 -14.04 -12.74
CA ALA A 229 -6.91 -14.81 -12.69
C ALA A 229 -7.75 -14.64 -11.41
N ASP A 230 -7.20 -14.02 -10.36
CA ASP A 230 -7.90 -13.85 -9.09
C ASP A 230 -8.47 -12.43 -8.89
N ARG A 231 -7.62 -11.41 -9.07
CA ARG A 231 -7.99 -10.00 -8.94
C ARG A 231 -7.10 -9.12 -9.82
N LEU A 232 -7.61 -7.95 -10.19
CA LEU A 232 -6.89 -6.89 -10.88
C LEU A 232 -6.73 -5.70 -9.93
N SER A 233 -5.60 -5.04 -9.95
CA SER A 233 -5.52 -3.66 -9.44
C SER A 233 -5.87 -2.67 -10.54
N ASN A 234 -6.13 -1.43 -10.15
CA ASN A 234 -6.11 -0.31 -11.08
C ASN A 234 -5.68 0.96 -10.34
N ILE A 235 -5.09 1.91 -11.06
CA ILE A 235 -4.86 3.26 -10.60
C ILE A 235 -5.58 4.18 -11.58
N ASN A 236 -6.59 4.88 -11.10
CA ASN A 236 -7.37 5.84 -11.85
C ASN A 236 -6.81 7.24 -11.62
N TYR A 237 -6.04 7.71 -12.59
CA TYR A 237 -5.46 9.04 -12.74
C TYR A 237 -6.46 10.07 -13.27
N GLY A 238 -7.75 9.72 -13.39
CA GLY A 238 -8.79 10.52 -14.03
C GLY A 238 -9.13 10.05 -15.45
N GLN A 239 -8.48 9.00 -15.95
CA GLN A 239 -8.84 8.40 -17.22
C GLN A 239 -10.26 7.81 -17.21
N LYS A 240 -10.85 7.69 -18.40
CA LYS A 240 -12.11 6.95 -18.54
C LYS A 240 -11.85 5.47 -18.27
N ASN A 241 -12.68 4.93 -17.38
CA ASN A 241 -12.70 3.50 -17.05
C ASN A 241 -14.14 3.12 -16.70
N GLU A 242 -15.01 3.19 -17.71
CA GLU A 242 -16.44 2.93 -17.52
C GLU A 242 -16.71 1.42 -17.40
N ASP A 243 -17.60 1.02 -16.49
CA ASP A 243 -17.99 -0.39 -16.30
C ASP A 243 -18.63 -0.98 -17.59
N LEU A 244 -19.20 -0.11 -18.45
CA LEU A 244 -19.92 -0.47 -19.68
C LEU A 244 -19.20 -0.08 -20.99
N SER A 245 -17.89 0.18 -20.95
CA SER A 245 -17.10 0.46 -22.16
C SER A 245 -17.11 -0.73 -23.12
N ASP A 246 -16.98 -0.46 -24.43
CA ASP A 246 -16.81 -1.48 -25.49
C ASP A 246 -15.34 -1.74 -25.84
N THR A 247 -14.40 -1.04 -25.21
CA THR A 247 -12.95 -1.28 -25.33
C THR A 247 -12.31 -1.29 -23.97
N LYS A 248 -11.33 -2.16 -23.78
CA LYS A 248 -10.52 -2.19 -22.56
C LYS A 248 -9.09 -2.55 -22.88
N ILE A 249 -8.17 -1.85 -22.23
CA ILE A 249 -6.74 -2.13 -22.27
C ILE A 249 -6.33 -2.52 -20.87
N LEU A 250 -5.75 -3.71 -20.74
CA LEU A 250 -5.17 -4.19 -19.50
C LEU A 250 -3.65 -4.16 -19.64
N LYS A 251 -3.01 -3.25 -18.92
CA LYS A 251 -1.55 -3.21 -18.77
C LYS A 251 -1.17 -3.94 -17.50
N VAL A 252 -0.17 -4.82 -17.58
CA VAL A 252 0.36 -5.63 -16.47
C VAL A 252 1.84 -5.31 -16.33
N ASN A 253 2.19 -4.65 -15.22
CA ASN A 253 3.55 -4.19 -14.94
C ASN A 253 4.15 -4.99 -13.77
N GLY A 254 5.40 -5.40 -13.90
CA GLY A 254 6.16 -6.03 -12.84
C GLY A 254 6.47 -5.06 -11.71
N ILE A 255 6.58 -5.58 -10.49
CA ILE A 255 7.02 -4.80 -9.34
C ILE A 255 8.52 -5.07 -9.13
N GLY A 256 9.34 -4.01 -9.25
CA GLY A 256 10.79 -4.09 -9.07
C GLY A 256 11.54 -4.81 -10.21
N ASN A 257 10.93 -4.93 -11.38
CA ASN A 257 11.54 -5.47 -12.59
C ASN A 257 10.91 -4.83 -13.84
N GLY A 258 11.50 -5.06 -15.02
CA GLY A 258 11.05 -4.44 -16.27
C GLY A 258 9.89 -5.15 -16.99
N TYR A 259 9.22 -6.12 -16.37
CA TYR A 259 8.09 -6.83 -17.00
C TYR A 259 6.94 -5.86 -17.35
N SER A 260 6.51 -5.82 -18.61
CA SER A 260 5.41 -4.95 -19.07
C SER A 260 4.68 -5.59 -20.24
N ASN A 261 3.43 -6.00 -20.01
CA ASN A 261 2.59 -6.65 -21.00
C ASN A 261 1.26 -5.92 -21.12
N ILE A 262 0.79 -5.67 -22.34
CA ILE A 262 -0.45 -4.91 -22.59
C ILE A 262 -1.40 -5.74 -23.46
N PHE A 263 -2.63 -5.89 -23.00
CA PHE A 263 -3.68 -6.65 -23.68
C PHE A 263 -4.82 -5.72 -24.08
N TYR A 264 -5.15 -5.72 -25.37
CA TYR A 264 -6.17 -4.85 -25.93
C TYR A 264 -7.41 -5.67 -26.30
N PHE A 265 -8.52 -5.33 -25.68
CA PHE A 265 -9.79 -5.98 -25.84
C PHE A 265 -10.80 -5.03 -26.46
N ARG A 266 -11.69 -5.60 -27.29
CA ARG A 266 -12.81 -4.86 -27.88
C ARG A 266 -14.05 -5.73 -27.90
N LYS A 267 -15.22 -5.10 -27.77
CA LYS A 267 -16.51 -5.72 -27.93
C LYS A 267 -16.97 -5.58 -29.38
N ARG A 268 -17.37 -6.70 -29.98
CA ARG A 268 -17.99 -6.78 -31.31
C ARG A 268 -19.36 -7.45 -31.19
N SER A 269 -20.05 -7.61 -32.32
CA SER A 269 -21.36 -8.28 -32.36
C SER A 269 -21.38 -9.70 -31.79
N LYS A 270 -20.22 -10.38 -31.76
CA LYS A 270 -20.06 -11.74 -31.21
C LYS A 270 -19.62 -11.78 -29.74
N GLY A 271 -19.43 -10.62 -29.10
CA GLY A 271 -18.88 -10.50 -27.75
C GLY A 271 -17.50 -9.85 -27.75
N TRP A 272 -16.83 -9.94 -26.61
CA TRP A 272 -15.49 -9.42 -26.38
C TRP A 272 -14.42 -10.30 -27.03
N GLU A 273 -13.34 -9.69 -27.52
CA GLU A 273 -12.17 -10.41 -28.03
C GLU A 273 -10.86 -9.69 -27.69
N LEU A 274 -9.79 -10.46 -27.47
CA LEU A 274 -8.41 -9.95 -27.49
C LEU A 274 -8.01 -9.73 -28.94
N TYR A 275 -7.65 -8.50 -29.32
CA TYR A 275 -7.30 -8.19 -30.71
C TYR A 275 -5.88 -7.70 -30.92
N LYS A 276 -5.21 -7.25 -29.85
CA LYS A 276 -3.81 -6.82 -29.88
C LYS A 276 -3.14 -7.18 -28.55
N TYR A 277 -1.90 -7.62 -28.62
CA TYR A 277 -1.03 -7.94 -27.51
C TYR A 277 0.32 -7.25 -27.71
N GLU A 278 0.83 -6.60 -26.67
CA GLU A 278 2.16 -6.00 -26.68
C GLU A 278 3.02 -6.55 -25.54
N ASP A 279 4.26 -6.91 -25.85
CA ASP A 279 5.31 -7.16 -24.86
C ASP A 279 6.35 -6.04 -24.92
N THR A 280 6.35 -5.19 -23.90
CA THR A 280 7.27 -4.06 -23.76
C THR A 280 8.21 -4.26 -22.58
N SER A 281 8.47 -5.52 -22.23
CA SER A 281 9.36 -5.87 -21.12
C SER A 281 10.81 -5.47 -21.41
N ILE A 282 11.50 -4.90 -20.41
CA ILE A 282 12.91 -4.45 -20.47
C ILE A 282 13.82 -5.15 -19.45
#